data_AF-A0A5J4T8G7-F1
#
_entry.id   AF-A0A5J4T8G7-F1
#
_cell.length_a   1.000
_cell.length_b   1.000
_cell.length_c   1.000
_cell.angle_alpha   90.00
_cell.angle_beta   90.00
_cell.angle_gamma   90.00
#
_symmetry.space_group_name_H-M   'P 1'
#
loop_
_entity.id
_entity.type
_entity.pdbx_description
1 polymer ?
#
loop_
_entity_poly.entity_id
_entity_poly.type
_entity_poly.pdbx_seq_one_letter_code
_entity_poly.pdbx_strand_id
1 'polypeptide(L)'
;MGGQTTSYLDQWETINMKDFIQQGFTLQWEDNQSINNLQRQLKIMKFRGTEEEAKEYKTMLEEELKESIVISIKKEQIKWYNPTFMIKKANGKWRKILDAKAL
;
A
#
# COMPACT_ATOMS: atom_id res chain seq x y z
N MET A 1 -5.04 0.07 4.91
CA MET A 1 -6.44 0.18 4.47
C MET A 1 -6.53 1.25 3.41
N GLY A 2 -7.29 1.04 2.34
CA GLY A 2 -7.44 2.05 1.29
C GLY A 2 -8.47 3.11 1.68
N GLY A 3 -8.34 4.32 1.12
CA GLY A 3 -9.22 5.46 1.44
C GLY A 3 -10.71 5.18 1.27
N GLN A 4 -11.10 4.26 0.37
CA GLN A 4 -12.50 3.87 0.20
C GLN A 4 -13.10 3.16 1.41
N THR A 5 -12.33 2.41 2.20
CA THR A 5 -12.89 1.63 3.34
C THR A 5 -13.21 2.52 4.53
N THR A 6 -12.45 3.61 4.70
CA THR A 6 -12.65 4.63 5.74
C THR A 6 -13.80 5.59 5.44
N SER A 7 -14.13 5.82 4.17
CA SER A 7 -15.22 6.73 3.78
C SER A 7 -16.64 6.24 4.13
N TYR A 8 -16.79 4.97 4.50
CA TYR A 8 -18.09 4.34 4.79
C TYR A 8 -18.18 3.78 6.22
N LEU A 9 -17.42 4.32 7.17
CA LEU A 9 -17.41 3.84 8.56
C LEU A 9 -18.81 3.76 9.19
N ASP A 10 -19.68 4.72 8.89
CA ASP A 10 -21.07 4.74 9.40
C ASP A 10 -21.90 3.57 8.86
N GLN A 11 -21.64 3.13 7.62
CA GLN A 11 -22.30 1.94 7.06
C GLN A 11 -21.76 0.66 7.72
N TRP A 12 -20.45 0.59 7.98
CA TRP A 12 -19.85 -0.55 8.69
C TRP A 12 -20.33 -0.68 10.14
N GLU A 13 -20.72 0.42 10.77
CA GLU A 13 -21.34 0.43 12.11
C GLU A 13 -22.68 -0.30 12.14
N THR A 14 -23.48 -0.19 11.07
CA THR A 14 -24.80 -0.86 11.00
C THR A 14 -24.72 -2.38 11.07
N ILE A 15 -23.56 -2.96 10.75
CA ILE A 15 -23.29 -4.40 10.85
C ILE A 15 -22.26 -4.74 11.94
N ASN A 16 -21.97 -3.78 12.84
CA ASN A 16 -21.04 -3.93 13.97
C ASN A 16 -19.59 -4.27 13.56
N MET A 17 -19.16 -3.85 12.37
CA MET A 17 -17.82 -4.11 11.83
C MET A 17 -16.89 -2.88 11.91
N LYS A 18 -17.38 -1.73 12.40
CA LYS A 18 -16.62 -0.48 12.49
C LYS A 18 -15.30 -0.66 13.24
N ASP A 19 -15.31 -1.28 14.42
CA ASP A 19 -14.11 -1.52 15.22
C ASP A 19 -13.12 -2.46 14.53
N PHE A 20 -13.63 -3.49 13.83
CA PHE A 20 -12.81 -4.43 13.07
C PHE A 20 -12.14 -3.74 11.87
N ILE A 21 -12.88 -2.90 11.14
CA ILE A 21 -12.33 -2.09 10.07
C ILE A 21 -11.31 -1.09 10.65
N GLN A 22 -11.60 -0.40 11.75
CA GLN A 22 -10.65 0.55 12.35
C GLN A 22 -9.37 -0.11 12.89
N GLN A 23 -9.46 -1.30 13.48
CA GLN A 23 -8.28 -2.10 13.86
C GLN A 23 -7.45 -2.52 12.64
N GLY A 24 -8.10 -2.70 11.48
CA GLY A 24 -7.47 -3.19 10.27
C GLY A 24 -7.22 -4.70 10.30
N PHE A 25 -6.42 -5.19 9.35
CA PHE A 25 -6.05 -6.60 9.30
C PHE A 25 -4.81 -6.87 10.13
N THR A 26 -4.96 -7.62 11.22
CA THR A 26 -3.84 -8.15 11.99
C THR A 26 -3.29 -9.39 11.28
N LEU A 27 -2.08 -9.32 10.73
CA LEU A 27 -1.39 -10.52 10.25
C LEU A 27 -1.10 -11.43 11.45
N GLN A 28 -1.71 -12.61 11.48
CA GLN A 28 -1.33 -13.68 12.39
C GLN A 28 -0.33 -14.58 11.65
N TRP A 29 0.84 -14.80 12.25
CA TRP A 29 1.88 -15.69 11.71
C TRP A 29 1.67 -17.09 12.26
N GLU A 30 1.70 -18.09 11.38
CA GLU A 30 1.58 -19.49 11.77
C GLU A 30 2.86 -20.00 12.48
N ASP A 31 4.03 -19.51 12.08
CA ASP A 31 5.30 -19.86 12.71
C ASP A 31 6.29 -18.68 12.82
N ASN A 32 7.27 -18.80 13.73
CA ASN A 32 8.34 -17.80 13.91
C ASN A 32 9.36 -17.82 12.76
N GLN A 33 9.44 -18.90 11.97
CA GLN A 33 10.35 -18.96 10.81
C GLN A 33 9.89 -18.02 9.67
N SER A 34 8.59 -17.83 9.54
CA SER A 34 7.93 -16.97 8.57
C SER A 34 8.36 -15.52 8.77
N ILE A 35 8.46 -15.08 10.03
CA ILE A 35 8.97 -13.74 10.38
C ILE A 35 10.42 -13.56 9.90
N ASN A 36 11.28 -14.54 10.15
CA ASN A 36 12.69 -14.50 9.73
C ASN A 36 12.84 -14.54 8.21
N ASN A 37 12.00 -15.31 7.51
CA ASN A 37 11.99 -15.39 6.06
C ASN A 37 11.60 -14.04 5.43
N LEU A 38 10.59 -13.36 5.97
CA LEU A 38 10.19 -12.03 5.51
C LEU A 38 11.28 -10.99 5.74
N GLN A 39 11.91 -11.00 6.92
CA GLN A 39 13.03 -10.10 7.21
C GLN A 39 14.20 -10.30 6.24
N ARG A 40 14.46 -11.53 5.80
CA ARG A 40 15.47 -11.83 4.77
C ARG A 40 15.04 -11.39 3.37
N GLN A 41 13.75 -11.47 3.06
CA GLN A 41 13.18 -11.09 1.76
C GLN A 41 12.92 -9.59 1.63
N LEU A 42 12.86 -8.85 2.75
CA LEU A 42 12.76 -7.40 2.86
C LEU A 42 13.97 -6.71 2.21
N LYS A 43 13.97 -6.65 0.87
CA LYS A 43 14.94 -5.91 0.07
C LYS A 43 14.29 -4.63 -0.40
N ILE A 44 14.95 -3.50 -0.14
CA ILE A 44 14.58 -2.23 -0.76
C ILE A 44 14.77 -2.40 -2.26
N MET A 45 13.66 -2.47 -3.00
CA MET A 45 13.69 -2.56 -4.45
C MET A 45 13.83 -1.16 -5.02
N LYS A 46 14.81 -0.97 -5.91
CA LYS A 46 14.88 0.26 -6.71
C LYS A 46 13.64 0.32 -7.60
N PHE A 47 13.08 1.52 -7.76
CA PHE A 47 12.02 1.75 -8.74
C PHE A 47 12.51 1.33 -10.12
N ARG A 48 11.72 0.51 -10.82
CA ARG A 48 12.02 0.03 -12.17
C ARG A 48 11.02 0.69 -13.12
N GLY A 49 11.42 1.83 -13.66
CA GLY A 49 10.63 2.61 -14.60
C GLY A 49 11.47 3.70 -15.26
N THR A 50 10.88 4.37 -16.24
CA THR A 50 11.46 5.53 -16.91
C THR A 50 11.44 6.76 -15.99
N GLU A 51 12.19 7.81 -16.37
CA GLU A 51 12.17 9.08 -15.64
C GLU A 51 10.79 9.74 -15.65
N GLU A 52 10.05 9.65 -16.76
CA GLU A 52 8.67 10.14 -16.87
C GLU A 52 7.75 9.41 -15.88
N GLU A 53 7.83 8.08 -15.82
CA GLU A 53 7.06 7.27 -14.88
C GLU A 53 7.39 7.59 -13.41
N ALA A 54 8.67 7.81 -13.09
CA ALA A 54 9.09 8.20 -11.75
C ALA A 54 8.54 9.57 -11.35
N LYS A 55 8.51 10.52 -12.28
CA LYS A 55 7.97 11.87 -12.06
C LYS A 55 6.47 11.83 -11.80
N GLU A 56 5.72 11.12 -12.63
CA GLU A 56 4.27 10.96 -12.51
C GLU A 56 3.89 10.22 -11.23
N TYR A 57 4.66 9.17 -10.88
CA TYR A 57 4.49 8.48 -9.61
C TYR A 57 4.65 9.43 -8.41
N LYS A 58 5.68 10.29 -8.43
CA LYS A 58 5.93 11.26 -7.37
C LYS A 58 4.77 12.24 -7.23
N THR A 59 4.27 12.78 -8.34
CA THR A 59 3.11 13.69 -8.34
C THR A 59 1.87 13.04 -7.75
N MET A 60 1.54 11.80 -8.15
CA MET A 60 0.40 11.06 -7.58
C MET A 60 0.58 10.79 -6.08
N LEU A 61 1.80 10.45 -5.64
CA LEU A 61 2.06 10.19 -4.23
C LEU A 61 1.91 11.46 -3.37
N GLU A 62 2.32 12.62 -3.87
CA GLU A 62 2.13 13.91 -3.21
C GLU A 62 0.65 14.26 -3.06
N GLU A 63 -0.17 13.99 -4.08
CA GLU A 63 -1.63 14.15 -4.03
C GLU A 63 -2.27 13.18 -3.01
N GLU A 64 -1.90 11.90 -3.02
CA GLU A 64 -2.40 10.90 -2.06
C GLU A 64 -2.03 11.25 -0.60
N LEU A 65 -0.84 11.82 -0.37
CA LEU A 65 -0.42 12.30 0.94
C LEU A 65 -1.25 13.52 1.37
N LYS A 66 -1.49 14.46 0.46
CA LYS A 66 -2.30 15.66 0.72
C LYS A 66 -3.76 15.31 1.04
N GLU A 67 -4.32 14.35 0.33
CA GLU A 67 -5.67 13.83 0.54
C GLU A 67 -5.76 12.86 1.73
N SER A 68 -4.64 12.60 2.43
CA SER A 68 -4.57 11.67 3.57
C SER A 68 -5.00 10.23 3.21
N ILE A 69 -4.88 9.85 1.94
CA ILE A 69 -5.12 8.48 1.47
C ILE A 69 -3.97 7.57 1.91
N VAL A 70 -2.75 8.09 1.95
CA VAL A 70 -1.56 7.40 2.44
C VAL A 70 -0.86 8.24 3.50
N ILE A 71 -0.09 7.57 4.38
CA ILE A 71 0.68 8.21 5.45
C ILE A 71 2.14 7.78 5.37
N SER A 72 3.04 8.69 5.75
CA SER A 72 4.45 8.36 5.92
C SER A 72 4.64 7.57 7.22
N ILE A 73 5.28 6.40 7.13
CA ILE A 73 5.66 5.58 8.29
C ILE A 73 7.19 5.53 8.43
N LYS A 74 7.67 5.31 9.65
CA LYS A 74 9.13 5.18 9.89
C LYS A 74 9.63 3.85 9.35
N LYS A 75 10.91 3.81 8.94
CA LYS A 75 11.52 2.62 8.32
C LYS A 75 11.43 1.38 9.22
N GLU A 76 11.51 1.56 10.54
CA GLU A 76 11.47 0.50 11.55
C GLU A 76 10.07 -0.12 11.67
N GLN A 77 9.03 0.59 11.21
CA GLN A 77 7.65 0.10 11.20
C GLN A 77 7.31 -0.65 9.90
N ILE A 78 8.17 -0.58 8.88
CA ILE A 78 7.94 -1.21 7.59
C ILE A 78 8.15 -2.72 7.72
N LYS A 79 7.05 -3.48 7.61
CA LYS A 79 7.09 -4.94 7.59
C LYS A 79 7.32 -5.52 6.19
N TRP A 80 7.05 -4.74 5.14
CA TRP A 80 7.12 -5.22 3.76
C TRP A 80 7.25 -4.08 2.74
N TYR A 81 7.93 -4.33 1.61
CA TYR A 81 7.99 -3.43 0.47
C TYR A 81 7.31 -4.08 -0.75
N ASN A 82 6.20 -3.50 -1.19
CA ASN A 82 5.59 -3.88 -2.47
C ASN A 82 6.24 -3.09 -3.61
N PRO A 83 6.70 -3.76 -4.69
CA PRO A 83 7.04 -3.07 -5.92
C PRO A 83 5.85 -2.25 -6.41
N THR A 84 6.14 -1.06 -6.93
CA THR A 84 5.14 -0.23 -7.57
C THR A 84 5.61 0.11 -8.96
N PHE A 85 4.71 0.03 -9.93
CA PHE A 85 4.99 0.43 -11.31
C PHE A 85 3.85 1.28 -11.87
N MET A 86 4.20 2.09 -12.86
CA MET A 86 3.28 2.99 -13.54
C MET A 86 2.91 2.37 -14.89
N ILE A 87 1.64 2.46 -15.26
CA ILE A 87 1.20 2.11 -16.61
C ILE A 87 0.41 3.26 -17.21
N LYS A 88 0.58 3.48 -18.51
CA LYS A 88 -0.25 4.40 -19.27
C LYS A 88 -1.48 3.67 -19.78
N LYS A 89 -2.66 4.19 -19.48
CA LYS A 89 -3.93 3.66 -20.00
C LYS A 89 -4.11 4.06 -21.47
N ALA A 90 -4.99 3.35 -22.18
CA ALA A 90 -5.36 3.69 -23.57
C ALA A 90 -5.91 5.13 -23.72
N ASN A 91 -6.49 5.70 -22.67
CA ASN A 91 -6.98 7.08 -22.65
C ASN A 91 -5.90 8.12 -22.29
N GLY A 92 -4.63 7.73 -22.26
CA GLY A 92 -3.48 8.60 -21.97
C GLY A 92 -3.23 8.88 -20.49
N LYS A 93 -4.15 8.51 -19.58
CA LYS A 93 -3.97 8.72 -18.13
C LYS A 93 -3.00 7.69 -17.53
N TRP A 94 -2.26 8.10 -16.52
CA TRP A 94 -1.40 7.22 -15.74
C TRP A 94 -2.19 6.42 -14.70
N ARG A 95 -1.69 5.24 -14.36
CA ARG A 95 -2.20 4.39 -13.27
C ARG A 95 -1.02 3.82 -12.50
N LYS A 96 -1.02 4.05 -11.20
CA LYS A 96 -0.15 3.39 -10.21
C LYS A 96 -0.67 1.99 -9.91
N ILE A 97 0.20 0.98 -9.98
CA ILE A 97 -0.11 -0.41 -9.63
C ILE A 97 0.88 -0.89 -8.58
N LEU A 98 0.34 -1.38 -7.46
CA LEU A 98 1.10 -2.10 -6.45
C LEU A 98 1.15 -3.58 -6.85
N ASP A 99 2.35 -4.13 -7.02
CA ASP A 99 2.52 -5.55 -7.19
C ASP A 99 2.38 -6.23 -5.82
N ALA A 100 1.25 -6.93 -5.65
CA ALA A 100 0.92 -7.68 -4.44
C ALA A 100 1.02 -9.19 -4.66
N LYS A 101 1.65 -9.65 -5.76
CA LYS A 101 1.91 -11.07 -5.95
C LYS A 101 2.80 -11.56 -4.80
N ALA A 102 2.37 -12.64 -4.16
CA ALA A 102 3.20 -13.35 -3.20
C ALA A 102 4.48 -13.81 -3.92
N LEU A 103 5.64 -13.44 -3.37
CA LEU A 103 6.92 -14.02 -3.76
C LEU A 103 7.02 -15.46 -3.27
#